data_AF-A0A336MMP0-F1
#
_entry.id   AF-A0A336MMP0-F1
#
_cell.length_a   1.000
_cell.length_b   1.000
_cell.length_c   1.000
_cell.angle_alpha   90.00
_cell.angle_beta   90.00
_cell.angle_gamma   90.00
#
_symmetry.space_group_name_H-M   'P 1'
#
loop_
_entity.id
_entity.type
_entity.pdbx_description
1 polymer ?
#
loop_
_entity_poly.entity_id
_entity_poly.type
_entity_poly.pdbx_seq_one_letter_code
_entity_poly.pdbx_strand_id
1 'polypeptide(L)'
;MTLYHLGNCMALLYIPYYLTYKFAGLSEYGAFYKVMQSAGMYMFTQLCKMLVLATFFPDSLASQDQFNFIAEFLRTSIDVIDLLGIALMLSKIPGKGHSKLISVGLGWATAELVLSRALTLWVGARGAEFSWIYIQKCLESNILLVQHLATTTLLWLYSRHDLNRKYVPIVIFLLATTIYKPVWLELVFHALLLGPWVQLAVKALVTCIVGVFSLNIYAGLAQQIGI
;
A
#
# COMPACT_ATOMS: atom_id res chain seq x y z
N MET A 1 -20.50 -24.25 5.36
CA MET A 1 -19.62 -23.91 4.22
C MET A 1 -19.07 -22.48 4.32
N THR A 2 -19.87 -21.48 4.68
CA THR A 2 -19.45 -20.07 4.82
C THR A 2 -18.28 -19.84 5.78
N LEU A 3 -18.27 -20.49 6.95
CA LEU A 3 -17.16 -20.38 7.92
C LEU A 3 -15.83 -20.93 7.39
N TYR A 4 -15.85 -21.99 6.57
CA TYR A 4 -14.63 -22.55 5.96
C TYR A 4 -14.02 -21.57 4.96
N HIS A 5 -14.85 -20.97 4.10
CA HIS A 5 -14.40 -19.96 3.15
C HIS A 5 -13.90 -18.69 3.84
N LEU A 6 -14.59 -18.24 4.90
CA LEU A 6 -14.12 -17.13 5.73
C LEU A 6 -12.76 -17.44 6.36
N GLY A 7 -12.62 -18.61 6.98
CA GLY A 7 -11.37 -19.06 7.59
C GLY A 7 -10.21 -19.07 6.59
N ASN A 8 -10.45 -19.58 5.38
CA ASN A 8 -9.47 -19.59 4.30
C ASN A 8 -9.09 -18.17 3.83
N CYS A 9 -10.06 -17.27 3.64
CA CYS A 9 -9.80 -15.87 3.26
C CYS A 9 -9.04 -15.12 4.37
N MET A 10 -9.43 -15.31 5.63
CA MET A 10 -8.76 -14.72 6.79
C MET A 10 -7.34 -15.26 6.93
N ALA A 11 -7.12 -16.55 6.71
CA ALA A 11 -5.77 -17.14 6.72
C ALA A 11 -4.92 -16.56 5.57
N LEU A 12 -5.44 -16.54 4.35
CA LEU A 12 -4.76 -15.97 3.18
C LEU A 12 -4.36 -14.51 3.37
N LEU A 13 -5.18 -13.77 4.12
CA LEU A 13 -4.96 -12.36 4.45
C LEU A 13 -3.98 -12.17 5.60
N TYR A 14 -4.18 -12.86 6.72
CA TYR A 14 -3.45 -12.62 7.96
C TYR A 14 -2.04 -13.23 7.94
N ILE A 15 -1.85 -14.38 7.30
CA ILE A 15 -0.58 -15.10 7.32
C ILE A 15 0.57 -14.22 6.81
N PRO A 16 0.52 -13.56 5.64
CA PRO A 16 1.62 -12.73 5.16
C PRO A 16 1.96 -11.57 6.11
N TYR A 17 0.95 -10.92 6.70
CA TYR A 17 1.15 -9.84 7.68
C TYR A 17 1.78 -10.34 8.98
N TYR A 18 1.37 -11.51 9.45
CA TYR A 18 1.98 -12.14 10.63
C TYR A 18 3.43 -12.58 10.37
N LEU A 19 3.70 -13.21 9.22
CA LEU A 19 5.04 -13.66 8.85
C LEU A 19 6.00 -12.47 8.69
N THR A 20 5.55 -11.38 8.06
CA THR A 20 6.36 -10.16 7.96
C THR A 20 6.66 -9.55 9.33
N TYR A 21 5.69 -9.50 10.25
CA TYR A 21 5.92 -9.04 11.62
C TYR A 21 6.95 -9.90 12.38
N LYS A 22 6.81 -11.24 12.29
CA LYS A 22 7.64 -12.19 13.02
C LYS A 22 9.06 -12.29 12.45
N PHE A 23 9.21 -12.47 11.14
CA PHE A 23 10.52 -12.66 10.51
C PHE A 23 11.35 -11.39 10.39
N ALA A 24 10.74 -10.21 10.43
CA ALA A 24 11.47 -8.96 10.50
C ALA A 24 11.94 -8.61 11.93
N GLY A 25 11.70 -9.48 12.92
CA GLY A 25 12.16 -9.31 14.30
C GLY A 25 11.49 -8.15 15.05
N LEU A 26 10.34 -7.66 14.60
CA LEU A 26 9.68 -6.48 15.20
C LEU A 26 9.27 -6.70 16.66
N SER A 27 8.96 -7.96 17.03
CA SER A 27 8.60 -8.33 18.40
C SER A 27 9.73 -8.09 19.39
N GLU A 28 10.98 -8.29 18.99
CA GLU A 28 12.16 -8.10 19.85
C GLU A 28 12.43 -6.61 20.13
N TYR A 29 12.04 -5.73 19.21
CA TYR A 29 12.20 -4.28 19.33
C TYR A 29 11.02 -3.58 20.03
N GLY A 30 10.05 -4.33 20.55
CA GLY A 30 8.82 -3.76 21.13
C GLY A 30 8.06 -2.90 20.11
N ALA A 31 8.13 -3.23 18.82
CA ALA A 31 7.65 -2.34 17.75
C ALA A 31 6.12 -2.34 17.60
N PHE A 32 5.38 -3.15 18.37
CA PHE A 32 3.92 -3.21 18.31
C PHE A 32 3.27 -1.82 18.49
N TYR A 33 3.72 -1.05 19.48
CA TYR A 33 3.20 0.30 19.71
C TYR A 33 3.49 1.26 18.54
N LYS A 34 4.64 1.10 17.88
CA LYS A 34 5.04 1.92 16.72
C LYS A 34 4.20 1.58 15.49
N VAL A 35 3.94 0.29 15.27
CA VAL A 35 3.03 -0.20 14.22
C VAL A 35 1.61 0.35 14.45
N MET A 36 1.12 0.29 15.69
CA MET A 36 -0.18 0.85 16.06
C MET A 36 -0.24 2.38 15.87
N GLN A 37 0.83 3.10 16.23
CA GLN A 37 0.91 4.54 16.01
C GLN A 37 0.85 4.88 14.51
N SER A 38 1.55 4.12 13.66
CA SER A 38 1.49 4.29 12.21
C SER A 38 0.10 3.99 11.65
N ALA A 39 -0.57 2.96 12.16
CA ALA A 39 -1.96 2.67 11.82
C ALA A 39 -2.93 3.80 12.23
N GLY A 40 -2.67 4.43 13.38
CA GLY A 40 -3.37 5.64 13.84
C GLY A 40 -3.24 6.81 12.87
N MET A 41 -2.03 7.04 12.34
CA MET A 41 -1.80 8.09 11.35
C MET A 41 -2.53 7.81 10.04
N TYR A 42 -2.58 6.55 9.59
CA TYR A 42 -3.36 6.17 8.41
C TYR A 42 -4.85 6.51 8.57
N MET A 43 -5.44 6.20 9.73
CA MET A 43 -6.84 6.56 10.00
C MET A 43 -7.07 8.06 9.86
N PHE A 44 -6.12 8.87 10.36
CA PHE A 44 -6.20 10.32 10.25
C PHE A 44 -6.07 10.81 8.80
N THR A 45 -5.06 10.35 8.04
CA THR A 45 -4.89 10.78 6.64
C THR A 45 -6.06 10.35 5.76
N GLN A 46 -6.60 9.15 6.01
CA GLN A 46 -7.75 8.64 5.29
C GLN A 46 -9.01 9.49 5.54
N LEU A 47 -9.22 9.97 6.76
CA LEU A 47 -10.31 10.91 7.06
C LEU A 47 -10.12 12.24 6.33
N CYS A 48 -8.90 12.81 6.36
CA CYS A 48 -8.59 14.04 5.62
C CYS A 48 -8.84 13.87 4.11
N LYS A 49 -8.41 12.75 3.54
CA LYS A 49 -8.60 12.42 2.12
C LYS A 49 -10.08 12.34 1.74
N MET A 50 -10.89 11.68 2.56
CA MET A 50 -12.34 11.57 2.32
C MET A 50 -13.03 12.92 2.42
N LEU A 51 -12.60 13.80 3.33
CA LEU A 51 -13.13 15.16 3.43
C LEU A 51 -12.80 15.98 2.18
N VAL A 52 -11.54 15.97 1.73
CA VAL A 52 -11.09 16.69 0.52
C VAL A 52 -11.83 16.19 -0.72
N LEU A 53 -11.98 14.87 -0.86
CA LEU A 53 -12.75 14.27 -1.96
C LEU A 53 -14.20 14.77 -1.93
N ALA A 54 -14.87 14.71 -0.79
CA ALA A 54 -16.27 15.11 -0.67
C ALA A 54 -16.50 16.61 -0.91
N THR A 55 -15.54 17.48 -0.57
CA THR A 55 -15.70 18.93 -0.75
C THR A 55 -15.38 19.42 -2.15
N PHE A 56 -14.36 18.84 -2.81
CA PHE A 56 -13.84 19.35 -4.08
C PHE A 56 -14.29 18.55 -5.31
N PHE A 57 -14.77 17.31 -5.13
CA PHE A 57 -15.21 16.45 -6.24
C PHE A 57 -16.72 16.21 -6.14
N PRO A 58 -17.55 17.07 -6.76
CA PRO A 58 -18.98 16.83 -6.82
C PRO A 58 -19.30 15.61 -7.68
N ASP A 59 -20.32 14.84 -7.30
CA ASP A 59 -20.79 13.61 -7.99
C ASP A 59 -21.17 13.82 -9.46
N SER A 60 -21.33 15.07 -9.91
CA SER A 60 -21.66 15.42 -11.30
C SER A 60 -20.54 15.14 -12.31
N LEU A 61 -19.29 14.99 -11.87
CA LEU A 61 -18.19 14.51 -12.74
C LEU A 61 -18.11 12.97 -12.82
N ALA A 62 -18.94 12.26 -12.04
CA ALA A 62 -18.96 10.80 -11.94
C ALA A 62 -20.06 10.15 -12.79
N SER A 63 -20.46 10.76 -13.92
CA SER A 63 -21.26 10.04 -14.91
C SER A 63 -20.46 8.85 -15.44
N GLN A 64 -20.94 7.64 -15.13
CA GLN A 64 -20.20 6.38 -15.23
C GLN A 64 -19.82 5.92 -16.64
N ASP A 65 -20.20 6.67 -17.68
CA ASP A 65 -20.05 6.23 -19.08
C ASP A 65 -18.83 6.83 -19.80
N GLN A 66 -18.09 7.77 -19.21
CA GLN A 66 -16.89 8.35 -19.84
C GLN A 66 -15.70 8.41 -18.88
N PHE A 67 -14.59 7.78 -19.27
CA PHE A 67 -13.32 7.85 -18.53
C PHE A 67 -12.77 9.28 -18.57
N ASN A 68 -12.87 9.98 -17.45
CA ASN A 68 -12.39 11.34 -17.29
C ASN A 68 -10.95 11.33 -16.75
N PHE A 69 -9.95 11.31 -17.64
CA PHE A 69 -8.53 11.28 -17.27
C PHE A 69 -8.13 12.38 -16.28
N ILE A 70 -8.66 13.60 -16.45
CA ILE A 70 -8.38 14.74 -15.57
C ILE A 70 -8.91 14.49 -14.16
N ALA A 71 -10.12 13.94 -14.03
CA ALA A 71 -10.73 13.64 -12.74
C ALA A 71 -9.93 12.55 -12.00
N GLU A 72 -9.52 11.50 -12.71
CA GLU A 72 -8.74 10.40 -12.13
C GLU A 72 -7.33 10.84 -11.73
N PHE A 73 -6.70 11.71 -12.53
CA PHE A 73 -5.42 12.34 -12.19
C PHE A 73 -5.53 13.22 -10.93
N LEU A 74 -6.55 14.08 -10.85
CA LEU A 74 -6.80 14.91 -9.68
C LEU A 74 -7.11 14.07 -8.44
N ARG A 75 -7.91 13.01 -8.58
CA ARG A 75 -8.21 12.07 -7.48
C ARG A 75 -6.93 11.43 -6.95
N THR A 76 -6.07 10.96 -7.85
CA THR A 76 -4.79 10.33 -7.50
C THR A 76 -3.79 11.33 -6.90
N SER A 77 -3.88 12.62 -7.24
CA SER A 77 -3.04 13.65 -6.61
C SER A 77 -3.28 13.81 -5.11
N ILE A 78 -4.47 13.43 -4.62
CA ILE A 78 -4.81 13.47 -3.19
C ILE A 78 -4.06 12.36 -2.42
N ASP A 79 -3.61 11.30 -3.10
CA ASP A 79 -2.81 10.22 -2.51
C ASP A 79 -1.41 10.72 -2.06
N VAL A 80 -1.01 11.93 -2.46
CA VAL A 80 0.17 12.61 -1.91
C VAL A 80 0.02 12.85 -0.40
N ILE A 81 -1.20 13.02 0.11
CA ILE A 81 -1.46 13.15 1.56
C ILE A 81 -0.99 11.89 2.31
N ASP A 82 -1.21 10.71 1.73
CA ASP A 82 -0.79 9.45 2.33
C ASP A 82 0.74 9.34 2.39
N LEU A 83 1.44 9.77 1.33
CA LEU A 83 2.91 9.85 1.35
C LEU A 83 3.45 10.83 2.39
N LEU A 84 2.80 11.99 2.55
CA LEU A 84 3.14 12.95 3.61
C LEU A 84 2.94 12.32 4.99
N GLY A 85 1.84 11.59 5.20
CA GLY A 85 1.59 10.84 6.43
C GLY A 85 2.69 9.84 6.76
N ILE A 86 3.08 9.02 5.78
CA ILE A 86 4.17 8.04 5.92
C ILE A 86 5.52 8.75 6.20
N ALA A 87 5.82 9.84 5.49
CA ALA A 87 7.05 10.62 5.70
C ALA A 87 7.11 11.25 7.11
N LEU A 88 5.99 11.76 7.61
CA LEU A 88 5.90 12.26 8.98
C LEU A 88 6.12 11.14 10.00
N MET A 89 5.53 9.96 9.80
CA MET A 89 5.75 8.81 10.68
C MET A 89 7.20 8.31 10.65
N LEU A 90 7.83 8.33 9.48
CA LEU A 90 9.26 8.08 9.33
C LEU A 90 10.10 9.15 10.05
N SER A 91 9.66 10.39 10.23
CA SER A 91 10.41 11.35 11.05
C SER A 91 10.22 11.11 12.56
N LYS A 92 9.02 10.68 12.98
CA LYS A 92 8.62 10.58 14.39
C LYS A 92 9.05 9.29 15.08
N ILE A 93 9.12 8.16 14.37
CA ILE A 93 9.46 6.87 14.99
C ILE A 93 10.99 6.74 15.16
N PRO A 94 11.50 6.58 16.39
CA PRO A 94 12.90 6.25 16.64
C PRO A 94 13.15 4.75 16.45
N GLY A 95 14.29 4.41 15.83
CA GLY A 95 14.71 3.02 15.64
C GLY A 95 15.78 2.86 14.55
N LYS A 96 16.39 1.67 14.50
CA LYS A 96 17.27 1.27 13.38
C LYS A 96 16.50 1.37 12.06
N GLY A 97 17.18 1.75 10.98
CA GLY A 97 16.55 1.99 9.67
C GLY A 97 15.64 0.84 9.22
N HIS A 98 16.14 -0.39 9.23
CA HIS A 98 15.39 -1.58 8.80
C HIS A 98 14.10 -1.83 9.60
N SER A 99 14.17 -1.81 10.94
CA SER A 99 12.98 -2.09 11.77
C SER A 99 11.98 -0.94 11.74
N LYS A 100 12.47 0.29 11.64
CA LYS A 100 11.65 1.50 11.49
C LYS A 100 10.83 1.47 10.20
N LEU A 101 11.48 1.17 9.08
CA LEU A 101 10.87 1.04 7.76
C LEU A 101 9.73 0.04 7.75
N ILE A 102 10.01 -1.17 8.21
CA ILE A 102 9.04 -2.27 8.19
C ILE A 102 7.88 -1.98 9.17
N SER A 103 8.15 -1.35 10.32
CA SER A 103 7.10 -0.99 11.28
C SER A 103 6.09 0.02 10.71
N VAL A 104 6.58 1.05 10.02
CA VAL A 104 5.72 2.08 9.41
C VAL A 104 4.90 1.48 8.26
N GLY A 105 5.56 0.81 7.32
CA GLY A 105 4.89 0.23 6.15
C GLY A 105 3.90 -0.88 6.52
N LEU A 106 4.25 -1.75 7.47
CA LEU A 106 3.34 -2.77 7.98
C LEU A 106 2.15 -2.15 8.70
N GLY A 107 2.37 -1.15 9.56
CA GLY A 107 1.29 -0.44 10.26
C GLY A 107 0.31 0.20 9.28
N TRP A 108 0.82 0.88 8.25
CA TRP A 108 0.02 1.48 7.19
C TRP A 108 -0.82 0.43 6.45
N ALA A 109 -0.18 -0.65 5.98
CA ALA A 109 -0.84 -1.73 5.27
C ALA A 109 -1.88 -2.46 6.14
N THR A 110 -1.62 -2.63 7.44
CA THR A 110 -2.58 -3.27 8.37
C THR A 110 -3.79 -2.38 8.61
N ALA A 111 -3.61 -1.07 8.69
CA ALA A 111 -4.71 -0.14 8.90
C ALA A 111 -5.61 -0.10 7.66
N GLU A 112 -5.02 -0.03 6.47
CA GLU A 112 -5.78 -0.11 5.22
C GLU A 112 -6.54 -1.42 5.10
N LEU A 113 -5.90 -2.54 5.44
CA LEU A 113 -6.52 -3.86 5.44
C LEU A 113 -7.78 -3.90 6.31
N VAL A 114 -7.65 -3.44 7.56
CA VAL A 114 -8.74 -3.48 8.54
C VAL A 114 -9.87 -2.54 8.11
N LEU A 115 -9.56 -1.29 7.77
CA LEU A 115 -10.60 -0.31 7.42
C LEU A 115 -11.27 -0.61 6.07
N SER A 116 -10.52 -1.09 5.09
CA SER A 116 -11.05 -1.26 3.72
C SER A 116 -11.66 -2.63 3.47
N ARG A 117 -11.17 -3.69 4.14
CA ARG A 117 -11.53 -5.08 3.81
C ARG A 117 -12.16 -5.86 4.95
N ALA A 118 -11.99 -5.45 6.23
CA ALA A 118 -12.64 -6.18 7.33
C ALA A 118 -14.17 -6.15 7.20
N LEU A 119 -14.76 -5.01 6.85
CA LEU A 119 -16.21 -4.90 6.63
C LEU A 119 -16.68 -5.74 5.43
N THR A 120 -15.97 -5.70 4.31
CA THR A 120 -16.33 -6.49 3.11
C THR A 120 -16.27 -7.99 3.37
N LEU A 121 -15.24 -8.46 4.09
CA LEU A 121 -15.09 -9.88 4.46
C LEU A 121 -16.10 -10.30 5.52
N TRP A 122 -16.40 -9.42 6.48
CA TRP A 122 -17.41 -9.66 7.51
C TRP A 122 -18.81 -9.82 6.92
N VAL A 123 -19.21 -8.90 6.04
CA VAL A 123 -20.51 -8.98 5.35
C VAL A 123 -20.53 -10.18 4.40
N GLY A 124 -19.41 -10.47 3.72
CA GLY A 124 -19.28 -11.66 2.86
C GLY A 124 -19.41 -12.98 3.62
N ALA A 125 -18.94 -13.05 4.87
CA ALA A 125 -19.10 -14.21 5.73
C ALA A 125 -20.56 -14.55 6.06
N ARG A 126 -21.42 -13.52 6.06
CA ARG A 126 -22.85 -13.65 6.34
C ARG A 126 -23.69 -14.01 5.12
N GLY A 127 -23.12 -13.93 3.92
CA GLY A 127 -23.79 -14.31 2.67
C GLY A 127 -23.94 -15.83 2.54
N ALA A 128 -25.02 -16.28 1.90
CA ALA A 128 -25.28 -17.70 1.64
C ALA A 128 -24.40 -18.27 0.51
N GLU A 129 -23.88 -17.41 -0.37
CA GLU A 129 -23.12 -17.79 -1.56
C GLU A 129 -21.70 -17.23 -1.52
N PHE A 130 -20.72 -18.09 -1.84
CA PHE A 130 -19.32 -17.70 -1.91
C PHE A 130 -18.97 -17.21 -3.31
N SER A 131 -18.36 -16.03 -3.39
CA SER A 131 -17.90 -15.44 -4.65
C SER A 131 -16.38 -15.25 -4.68
N TRP A 132 -15.79 -15.43 -5.86
CA TRP A 132 -14.34 -15.30 -6.10
C TRP A 132 -13.80 -13.89 -5.83
N ILE A 133 -14.67 -12.89 -5.75
CA ILE A 133 -14.32 -11.51 -5.41
C ILE A 133 -13.60 -11.44 -4.06
N TYR A 134 -13.98 -12.24 -3.07
CA TYR A 134 -13.35 -12.20 -1.74
C TYR A 134 -11.90 -12.70 -1.79
N ILE A 135 -11.63 -13.77 -2.54
CA ILE A 135 -10.26 -14.26 -2.75
C ILE A 135 -9.43 -13.22 -3.49
N GLN A 136 -9.99 -12.62 -4.54
CA GLN A 136 -9.30 -11.57 -5.29
C GLN A 136 -8.96 -10.37 -4.39
N LYS A 137 -9.89 -9.96 -3.51
CA LYS A 137 -9.64 -8.90 -2.52
C LYS A 137 -8.56 -9.27 -1.50
N CYS A 138 -8.52 -10.52 -1.03
CA CYS A 138 -7.45 -10.97 -0.16
C CYS A 138 -6.08 -10.95 -0.85
N LEU A 139 -6.00 -11.42 -2.10
CA LEU A 139 -4.76 -11.37 -2.88
C LEU A 139 -4.35 -9.92 -3.20
N GLU A 140 -5.30 -9.05 -3.52
CA GLU A 140 -5.06 -7.62 -3.74
C GLU A 140 -4.47 -6.96 -2.50
N SER A 141 -4.95 -7.28 -1.31
CA SER A 141 -4.38 -6.80 -0.05
C SER A 141 -2.94 -7.26 0.18
N ASN A 142 -2.59 -8.50 -0.19
CA ASN A 142 -1.21 -8.97 -0.10
C ASN A 142 -0.27 -8.23 -1.06
N ILE A 143 -0.76 -7.87 -2.25
CA ILE A 143 -0.01 -7.01 -3.19
C ILE A 143 0.17 -5.61 -2.58
N LEU A 144 -0.87 -5.05 -1.97
CA LEU A 144 -0.82 -3.74 -1.32
C LEU A 144 0.14 -3.72 -0.13
N LEU A 145 0.26 -4.81 0.64
CA LEU A 145 1.28 -4.94 1.69
C LEU A 145 2.69 -4.72 1.12
N VAL A 146 3.04 -5.40 0.03
CA VAL A 146 4.35 -5.25 -0.62
C VAL A 146 4.52 -3.83 -1.17
N GLN A 147 3.46 -3.27 -1.74
CA GLN A 147 3.46 -1.90 -2.24
C GLN A 147 3.77 -0.89 -1.12
N HIS A 148 3.13 -0.99 0.03
CA HIS A 148 3.34 -0.08 1.16
C HIS A 148 4.71 -0.22 1.82
N LEU A 149 5.24 -1.44 1.86
CA LEU A 149 6.62 -1.66 2.28
C LEU A 149 7.60 -0.98 1.30
N ALA A 150 7.37 -1.12 -0.01
CA ALA A 150 8.20 -0.49 -1.04
C ALA A 150 8.09 1.05 -1.06
N THR A 151 6.91 1.63 -0.83
CA THR A 151 6.75 3.09 -0.74
C THR A 151 7.46 3.64 0.49
N THR A 152 7.34 2.95 1.63
CA THR A 152 8.01 3.34 2.87
C THR A 152 9.55 3.28 2.73
N THR A 153 10.09 2.25 2.07
CA THR A 153 11.54 2.17 1.80
C THR A 153 12.00 3.27 0.85
N LEU A 154 11.25 3.56 -0.22
CA LEU A 154 11.57 4.65 -1.14
C LEU A 154 11.53 6.02 -0.47
N LEU A 155 10.52 6.31 0.35
CA LEU A 155 10.41 7.58 1.08
C LEU A 155 11.56 7.77 2.07
N TRP A 156 11.97 6.70 2.74
CA TRP A 156 13.11 6.76 3.65
C TRP A 156 14.43 6.96 2.91
N LEU A 157 14.62 6.29 1.77
CA LEU A 157 15.78 6.50 0.90
C LEU A 157 15.85 7.96 0.42
N TYR A 158 14.70 8.54 0.05
CA TYR A 158 14.60 9.94 -0.34
C TYR A 158 14.92 10.91 0.82
N SER A 159 14.45 10.62 2.03
CA SER A 159 14.70 11.44 3.21
C SER A 159 16.16 11.38 3.70
N ARG A 160 16.96 10.41 3.23
CA ARG A 160 18.32 10.18 3.74
C ARG A 160 19.35 11.00 2.96
N HIS A 161 20.22 11.71 3.69
CA HIS A 161 21.27 12.53 3.09
C HIS A 161 22.47 11.72 2.56
N ASP A 162 22.63 10.46 2.99
CA ASP A 162 23.76 9.59 2.61
C ASP A 162 23.59 8.95 1.22
N LEU A 163 22.43 9.10 0.58
CA LEU A 163 22.18 8.52 -0.73
C LEU A 163 23.00 9.25 -1.80
N ASN A 164 23.71 8.50 -2.65
CA ASN A 164 24.41 9.07 -3.78
C ASN A 164 23.43 9.87 -4.66
N ARG A 165 23.77 11.12 -4.99
CA ARG A 165 22.96 12.04 -5.79
C ARG A 165 22.49 11.45 -7.12
N LYS A 166 23.21 10.46 -7.65
CA LYS A 166 22.82 9.71 -8.87
C LYS A 166 21.54 8.89 -8.72
N TYR A 167 21.26 8.35 -7.53
CA TYR A 167 20.07 7.52 -7.28
C TYR A 167 18.83 8.32 -6.86
N VAL A 168 19.01 9.57 -6.40
CA VAL A 168 17.91 10.47 -6.03
C VAL A 168 16.85 10.62 -7.14
N PRO A 169 17.19 10.93 -8.41
CA PRO A 169 16.17 11.04 -9.46
C PRO A 169 15.45 9.72 -9.72
N ILE A 170 16.14 8.58 -9.58
CA ILE A 170 15.54 7.25 -9.74
C ILE A 170 14.52 6.98 -8.62
N VAL A 171 14.84 7.33 -7.38
CA VAL A 171 13.93 7.18 -6.24
C VAL A 171 12.70 8.07 -6.40
N ILE A 172 12.86 9.32 -6.84
CA ILE A 172 11.74 10.23 -7.11
C ILE A 172 10.85 9.68 -8.23
N PHE A 173 11.46 9.17 -9.31
CA PHE A 173 10.71 8.56 -10.41
C PHE A 173 9.90 7.34 -9.95
N LEU A 174 10.50 6.45 -9.15
CA LEU A 174 9.81 5.30 -8.58
C LEU A 174 8.67 5.74 -7.64
N LEU A 175 8.89 6.73 -6.79
CA LEU A 175 7.82 7.29 -5.93
C LEU A 175 6.67 7.85 -6.75
N ALA A 176 6.95 8.67 -7.77
CA ALA A 176 5.92 9.19 -8.67
C ALA A 176 5.15 8.05 -9.35
N THR A 177 5.85 7.01 -9.79
CA THR A 177 5.23 5.81 -10.39
C THR A 177 4.31 5.11 -9.40
N THR A 178 4.66 5.04 -8.11
CA THR A 178 3.77 4.42 -7.11
C THR A 178 2.47 5.18 -6.88
N ILE A 179 2.50 6.52 -6.93
CA ILE A 179 1.32 7.38 -6.77
C ILE A 179 0.42 7.24 -7.99
N TYR A 180 0.97 7.44 -9.20
CA TYR A 180 0.18 7.49 -10.43
C TYR A 180 -0.15 6.12 -11.03
N LYS A 181 0.30 5.03 -10.40
CA LYS A 181 0.00 3.65 -10.79
C LYS A 181 -1.51 3.38 -11.00
N PRO A 182 -2.44 3.83 -10.15
CA PRO A 182 -3.87 3.60 -10.35
C PRO A 182 -4.36 4.16 -11.70
N VAL A 183 -4.01 5.41 -12.03
CA VAL A 183 -4.41 6.08 -13.28
C VAL A 183 -3.96 5.28 -14.51
N TRP A 184 -2.68 4.91 -14.56
CA TRP A 184 -2.13 4.19 -15.71
C TRP A 184 -2.69 2.78 -15.83
N LEU A 185 -2.89 2.08 -14.71
CA LEU A 185 -3.46 0.75 -14.72
C LEU A 185 -4.93 0.77 -15.12
N GLU A 186 -5.73 1.71 -14.64
CA GLU A 186 -7.13 1.85 -15.05
C GLU A 186 -7.26 2.14 -16.54
N LEU A 187 -6.41 3.01 -17.09
CA LEU A 187 -6.35 3.27 -18.53
C LEU A 187 -6.06 1.99 -19.33
N VAL A 188 -5.07 1.20 -18.90
CA VAL A 188 -4.71 -0.07 -19.55
C VAL A 188 -5.84 -1.10 -19.43
N PHE A 189 -6.48 -1.20 -18.27
CA PHE A 189 -7.57 -2.16 -18.04
C PHE A 189 -8.80 -1.82 -18.87
N HIS A 190 -9.11 -0.53 -19.02
CA HIS A 190 -10.21 -0.08 -19.87
C HIS A 190 -9.90 -0.29 -21.35
N ALA A 191 -8.68 0.00 -21.80
CA ALA A 191 -8.28 -0.15 -23.20
C ALA A 191 -8.23 -1.64 -23.66
N LEU A 192 -7.82 -2.55 -22.78
CA LEU A 192 -7.63 -3.97 -23.11
C LEU A 192 -8.78 -4.88 -22.65
N LEU A 193 -9.82 -4.34 -22.00
CA LEU A 193 -10.96 -5.09 -21.45
C LEU A 193 -10.53 -6.33 -20.66
N LEU A 194 -9.51 -6.17 -19.80
CA LEU A 194 -8.90 -7.29 -19.09
C LEU A 194 -9.81 -7.83 -17.99
N GLY A 195 -9.91 -9.16 -17.89
CA GLY A 195 -10.64 -9.82 -16.82
C GLY A 195 -10.00 -9.63 -15.43
N PRO A 196 -10.76 -9.83 -14.33
CA PRO A 196 -10.31 -9.51 -12.96
C PRO A 196 -9.02 -10.21 -12.52
N TRP A 197 -8.82 -11.46 -12.95
CA TRP A 197 -7.61 -12.24 -12.63
C TRP A 197 -6.36 -11.69 -13.32
N VAL A 198 -6.49 -11.22 -14.56
CA VAL A 198 -5.38 -10.62 -15.31
C VAL A 198 -5.04 -9.25 -14.72
N GLN A 199 -6.06 -8.45 -14.35
CA GLN A 199 -5.85 -7.18 -13.65
C GLN A 199 -5.04 -7.38 -12.36
N LEU A 200 -5.38 -8.40 -11.57
CA LEU A 200 -4.65 -8.76 -10.35
C LEU A 200 -3.20 -9.15 -10.64
N ALA A 201 -2.97 -9.97 -11.67
CA ALA A 201 -1.63 -10.40 -12.08
C ALA A 201 -0.76 -9.20 -12.53
N VAL A 202 -1.32 -8.27 -13.31
CA VAL A 202 -0.64 -7.04 -13.73
C VAL A 202 -0.30 -6.16 -12.53
N LYS A 203 -1.25 -5.98 -11.59
CA LYS A 203 -0.99 -5.26 -10.33
C LYS A 203 0.16 -5.89 -9.55
N ALA A 204 0.18 -7.23 -9.44
CA ALA A 204 1.24 -7.96 -8.76
C ALA A 204 2.60 -7.76 -9.44
N LEU A 205 2.67 -7.89 -10.75
CA LEU A 205 3.89 -7.75 -11.55
C LEU A 205 4.49 -6.34 -11.40
N VAL A 206 3.68 -5.30 -11.56
CA VAL A 206 4.15 -3.91 -11.39
C VAL A 206 4.66 -3.66 -9.98
N THR A 207 3.96 -4.16 -8.96
CA THR A 207 4.38 -4.01 -7.56
C THR A 207 5.70 -4.74 -7.28
N CYS A 208 5.87 -5.94 -7.85
CA CYS A 208 7.09 -6.72 -7.71
C CYS A 208 8.28 -6.00 -8.35
N ILE A 209 8.11 -5.43 -9.54
CA ILE A 209 9.14 -4.65 -10.22
C ILE A 209 9.58 -3.47 -9.33
N VAL A 210 8.63 -2.66 -8.84
CA VAL A 210 8.94 -1.53 -7.96
C VAL A 210 9.64 -2.00 -6.67
N GLY A 211 9.17 -3.11 -6.08
CA GLY A 211 9.76 -3.70 -4.88
C GLY A 211 11.20 -4.15 -5.09
N VAL A 212 11.50 -4.82 -6.21
CA VAL A 212 12.86 -5.28 -6.55
C VAL A 212 13.81 -4.10 -6.78
N PHE A 213 13.37 -3.07 -7.51
CA PHE A 213 14.20 -1.87 -7.70
C PHE A 213 14.47 -1.15 -6.37
N SER A 214 13.44 -1.00 -5.53
CA SER A 214 13.60 -0.40 -4.20
C SER A 214 14.58 -1.19 -3.34
N LEU A 215 14.47 -2.52 -3.33
CA LEU A 215 15.34 -3.41 -2.56
C LEU A 215 16.78 -3.38 -3.06
N ASN A 216 17.02 -3.32 -4.38
CA ASN A 216 18.36 -3.21 -4.94
C ASN A 216 19.06 -1.90 -4.52
N ILE A 217 18.36 -0.77 -4.57
CA ILE A 217 18.89 0.52 -4.12
C ILE A 217 19.17 0.48 -2.62
N TYR A 218 18.25 -0.11 -1.85
CA TYR A 218 18.40 -0.26 -0.41
C TYR A 218 19.58 -1.15 -0.02
N ALA A 219 19.76 -2.30 -0.68
CA ALA A 219 20.86 -3.23 -0.44
C ALA A 219 22.21 -2.60 -0.79
N GLY A 220 22.30 -1.88 -1.91
CA GLY A 220 23.51 -1.14 -2.28
C GLY A 220 23.90 -0.09 -1.25
N LEU A 221 22.91 0.61 -0.66
CA LEU A 221 23.15 1.55 0.42
C LEU A 221 23.56 0.85 1.73
N ALA A 222 22.94 -0.28 2.07
CA ALA A 222 23.28 -1.05 3.26
C ALA A 222 24.74 -1.51 3.23
N GLN A 223 25.21 -2.02 2.08
CA GLN A 223 26.60 -2.42 1.85
C GLN A 223 27.59 -1.26 2.04
N GLN A 224 27.23 -0.05 1.57
CA GLN A 224 28.10 1.13 1.71
C GLN A 224 28.26 1.58 3.17
N ILE A 225 27.27 1.31 4.02
CA ILE A 225 27.22 1.79 5.41
C ILE A 225 27.72 0.72 6.40
N GLY A 226 28.04 -0.49 5.90
CA GLY A 226 28.59 -1.58 6.71
C GLY A 226 27.55 -2.19 7.65
N ILE A 227 26.29 -2.29 7.20
CA ILE A 227 25.22 -3.05 7.88
C ILE A 227 25.08 -4.41 7.22
#